data_AF-A0A1W1X6I1-F1
#
_entry.id   AF-A0A1W1X6I1-F1
#
_cell.length_a   1.000
_cell.length_b   1.000
_cell.length_c   1.000
_cell.angle_alpha   90.00
_cell.angle_beta   90.00
_cell.angle_gamma   90.00
#
_symmetry.space_group_name_H-M   'P 1'
#
loop_
_entity.id
_entity.type
_entity.pdbx_description
1 polymer ?
#
loop_
_entity_poly.entity_id
_entity_poly.type
_entity_poly.pdbx_seq_one_letter_code
_entity_poly.pdbx_strand_id
1 'polypeptide(L)'
;MDPNASYFRHVDGGYYRWIADARHSEDLSPVVVYEHLWPFERGIWVRPAGEWAGRFSPVGVDEVVAALRGDRAQAQAAVTTAKALRRAARGT
;
A
#
# COMPACT_ATOMS: atom_id res chain seq x y z
N MET A 1 -4.19 3.40 16.12
CA MET A 1 -4.67 2.80 14.86
C MET A 1 -6.04 2.20 15.13
N ASP A 2 -6.92 2.19 14.12
CA ASP A 2 -8.29 1.68 14.25
C ASP A 2 -8.28 0.16 14.06
N PRO A 3 -8.63 -0.65 15.08
CA PRO A 3 -8.63 -2.10 14.97
C PRO A 3 -9.69 -2.65 13.99
N ASN A 4 -10.70 -1.85 13.62
CA ASN A 4 -11.76 -2.25 12.69
C ASN A 4 -11.44 -1.88 11.24
N ALA A 5 -10.33 -1.17 10.98
CA ALA A 5 -9.92 -0.81 9.64
C ALA A 5 -9.13 -1.95 8.97
N SER A 6 -9.29 -2.08 7.65
CA SER A 6 -8.50 -3.03 6.86
C SER A 6 -7.14 -2.44 6.49
N TYR A 7 -6.09 -3.14 6.88
CA TYR A 7 -4.71 -2.75 6.58
C TYR A 7 -4.07 -3.69 5.57
N PHE A 8 -3.18 -3.13 4.77
CA PHE A 8 -2.53 -3.83 3.69
C PHE A 8 -1.05 -3.49 3.63
N ARG A 9 -0.25 -4.48 3.20
CA ARG A 9 1.16 -4.31 2.88
C ARG A 9 1.36 -4.50 1.38
N HIS A 10 2.03 -3.54 0.76
CA HIS A 10 2.41 -3.65 -0.65
C HIS A 10 3.57 -4.63 -0.81
N VAL A 11 3.68 -5.28 -1.98
CA VAL A 11 4.80 -6.21 -2.29
C VAL A 11 6.19 -5.57 -2.16
N ASP A 12 6.30 -4.25 -2.34
CA ASP A 12 7.55 -3.50 -2.11
C ASP A 12 7.74 -3.11 -0.64
N GLY A 13 6.76 -3.33 0.25
CA GLY A 13 6.90 -3.18 1.70
C GLY A 13 6.21 -1.97 2.34
N GLY A 14 5.58 -1.08 1.57
CA GLY A 14 4.79 0.03 2.13
C GLY A 14 3.50 -0.45 2.82
N TYR A 15 3.06 0.26 3.85
CA TYR A 15 1.82 0.00 4.58
C TYR A 15 0.73 0.98 4.20
N TYR A 16 -0.49 0.45 4.08
CA TYR A 16 -1.65 1.14 3.59
C TYR A 16 -2.89 0.82 4.41
N ARG A 17 -3.86 1.74 4.40
CA ARG A 17 -5.20 1.55 4.94
C ARG A 17 -6.21 1.61 3.81
N TRP A 18 -7.15 0.67 3.77
CA TRP A 18 -8.30 0.76 2.89
C TRP A 18 -9.29 1.81 3.38
N ILE A 19 -9.82 2.62 2.46
CA ILE A 19 -10.83 3.62 2.79
C ILE A 19 -12.19 3.18 2.24
N ALA A 20 -12.30 2.94 0.93
CA ALA A 20 -13.57 2.61 0.29
C ALA A 20 -13.38 1.93 -1.07
N ASP A 21 -14.37 1.13 -1.46
CA ASP A 21 -14.67 0.86 -2.86
C ASP A 21 -15.39 2.07 -3.47
N ALA A 22 -15.01 2.46 -4.68
CA ALA A 22 -15.65 3.55 -5.40
C ALA A 22 -15.76 3.24 -6.90
N ARG A 23 -16.30 4.20 -7.66
CA ARG A 23 -16.41 4.12 -9.12
C ARG A 23 -15.83 5.38 -9.74
N HIS A 24 -15.10 5.21 -10.84
CA HIS A 24 -14.65 6.33 -11.65
C HIS A 24 -15.86 7.04 -12.27
N SER A 25 -15.89 8.36 -12.25
CA SER A 25 -17.11 9.13 -12.57
C SER A 25 -17.47 9.12 -14.05
N GLU A 26 -16.50 8.94 -14.94
CA GLU A 26 -16.73 9.00 -16.39
C GLU A 26 -17.21 7.67 -16.97
N ASP A 27 -16.68 6.55 -16.48
CA ASP A 27 -16.90 5.23 -17.08
C ASP A 27 -17.43 4.17 -16.09
N LEU A 28 -17.68 4.56 -14.83
CA LEU A 28 -18.18 3.71 -13.75
C LEU A 28 -17.28 2.51 -13.41
N SER A 29 -16.05 2.49 -13.90
CA SER A 29 -15.08 1.43 -13.64
C SER A 29 -14.76 1.35 -12.14
N PRO A 30 -14.62 0.14 -11.57
CA PRO A 30 -14.40 -0.04 -10.14
C PRO A 30 -13.00 0.42 -9.74
N VAL A 31 -12.92 1.21 -8.68
CA VAL A 31 -11.66 1.72 -8.12
C VAL A 31 -11.62 1.52 -6.61
N VAL A 32 -10.41 1.46 -6.08
CA VAL A 32 -10.13 1.40 -4.64
C VAL A 32 -9.56 2.74 -4.20
N VAL A 33 -10.11 3.28 -3.12
CA VAL A 33 -9.58 4.45 -2.41
C VAL A 33 -8.84 3.95 -1.17
N TYR A 34 -7.58 4.35 -1.04
CA TYR A 34 -6.69 3.87 0.02
C TYR A 34 -5.69 4.93 0.43
N GLU A 35 -5.17 4.82 1.65
CA GLU A 35 -4.20 5.75 2.20
C GLU A 35 -2.85 5.06 2.38
N HIS A 36 -1.79 5.72 1.93
CA HIS A 36 -0.42 5.36 2.31
C HIS A 36 -0.12 5.83 3.74
N LEU A 37 0.37 4.92 4.58
CA LEU A 37 0.64 5.18 6.00
C LEU A 37 2.13 5.32 6.28
N TRP A 38 2.96 4.44 5.68
CA TRP A 38 4.37 4.25 6.06
C TRP A 38 5.15 3.47 4.98
N PRO A 39 6.44 3.76 4.68
CA PRO A 39 7.37 4.68 5.37
C PRO A 39 7.63 6.00 4.64
N PHE A 40 6.96 6.27 3.53
CA PHE A 40 6.96 7.59 2.87
C PHE A 40 5.87 8.51 3.41
N GLU A 41 5.75 9.71 2.84
CA GLU A 41 4.72 10.67 3.22
C GLU A 41 3.32 10.06 3.09
N ARG A 42 2.42 10.42 4.01
CA ARG A 42 1.04 9.95 3.96
C ARG A 42 0.30 10.61 2.79
N GLY A 43 -0.65 9.90 2.21
CA GLY A 43 -1.47 10.44 1.13
C GLY A 43 -2.57 9.49 0.72
N ILE A 44 -3.66 10.03 0.19
CA ILE A 44 -4.78 9.26 -0.34
C ILE A 44 -4.56 9.04 -1.83
N TRP A 45 -4.82 7.81 -2.27
CA TRP A 45 -4.62 7.36 -3.63
C TRP A 45 -5.87 6.63 -4.13
N VAL A 46 -6.03 6.63 -5.45
CA VAL A 46 -7.07 5.88 -6.17
C VAL A 46 -6.38 4.96 -7.17
N ARG A 47 -6.89 3.74 -7.34
CA ARG A 47 -6.38 2.76 -8.32
C ARG A 47 -7.53 1.91 -8.87
N PRO A 48 -7.47 1.43 -10.13
CA PRO A 48 -8.41 0.40 -10.62
C PRO A 48 -8.43 -0.83 -9.71
N ALA A 49 -9.63 -1.31 -9.36
CA ALA A 49 -9.78 -2.41 -8.40
C ALA A 49 -9.09 -3.70 -8.86
N GLY A 50 -9.11 -3.98 -10.17
CA GLY A 50 -8.45 -5.15 -10.75
C GLY A 50 -6.92 -5.16 -10.60
N GLU A 51 -6.29 -4.02 -10.34
CA GLU A 51 -4.85 -3.94 -10.10
C GLU A 51 -4.43 -4.14 -8.64
N TRP A 52 -5.39 -4.21 -7.71
CA TRP A 52 -5.11 -4.28 -6.28
C TRP A 52 -4.57 -5.65 -5.85
N ALA A 53 -5.28 -6.72 -6.22
CA ALA A 53 -5.07 -8.07 -5.67
C ALA A 53 -3.64 -8.60 -5.83
N GLY A 54 -2.93 -8.24 -6.90
CA GLY A 54 -1.56 -8.71 -7.17
C GLY A 54 -0.46 -7.92 -6.45
N ARG A 55 -0.79 -6.85 -5.72
CA ARG A 55 0.22 -5.95 -5.13
C ARG A 55 0.08 -5.75 -3.64
N PHE A 56 -1.06 -6.10 -3.05
CA PHE A 56 -1.37 -5.82 -1.66
C PHE A 56 -1.84 -7.08 -0.95
N SER A 57 -1.31 -7.31 0.24
CA SER A 57 -1.71 -8.43 1.10
C SER A 57 -2.24 -7.90 2.43
N PRO A 58 -3.33 -8.47 2.98
CA PRO A 58 -3.88 -8.02 4.24
C PRO A 58 -2.88 -8.24 5.38
N VAL A 59 -2.82 -7.30 6.32
CA VAL A 59 -1.97 -7.37 7.51
C VAL A 59 -2.75 -6.94 8.75
N GLY A 60 -2.31 -7.41 9.92
CA GLY A 60 -2.89 -7.02 11.21
C GLY A 60 -2.47 -5.62 11.63
N VAL A 61 -3.30 -4.96 12.44
CA VAL A 61 -2.99 -3.64 13.00
C VAL A 61 -1.70 -3.63 13.82
N ASP A 62 -1.38 -4.73 14.51
CA ASP A 62 -0.17 -4.86 15.32
C ASP A 62 1.11 -4.80 14.49
N GLU A 63 1.11 -5.41 13.29
CA GLU A 63 2.24 -5.31 12.36
C GLU A 63 2.45 -3.86 11.91
N VAL A 64 1.36 -3.17 11.59
CA VAL A 64 1.42 -1.76 11.20
C VAL A 64 1.96 -0.91 12.34
N VAL A 65 1.45 -1.09 13.57
CA VAL A 65 1.94 -0.38 14.76
C VAL A 65 3.42 -0.65 15.02
N ALA A 66 3.87 -1.90 14.88
CA ALA A 66 5.27 -2.26 15.01
C ALA A 66 6.13 -1.55 13.95
N ALA A 67 5.69 -1.55 12.68
CA ALA A 67 6.39 -0.87 11.60
C ALA A 67 6.51 0.65 11.81
N LEU A 68 5.45 1.29 12.32
CA LEU A 68 5.44 2.74 12.63
C LEU A 68 6.42 3.12 13.75
N ARG A 69 6.81 2.16 14.60
CA ARG A 69 7.82 2.36 15.67
C ARG A 69 9.24 2.03 15.22
N GLY A 70 9.41 1.47 14.02
CA GLY A 70 10.70 1.07 13.48
C GLY A 70 11.51 2.23 12.90
N ASP A 71 12.73 1.91 12.43
CA ASP A 71 13.58 2.87 11.74
C ASP A 71 13.00 3.22 10.36
N ARG A 72 12.60 4.49 10.22
CA ARG A 72 12.03 5.01 8.98
C ARG A 72 13.00 4.97 7.81
N ALA A 73 14.26 5.34 8.03
CA ALA A 73 15.25 5.42 6.97
C ALA A 73 15.58 4.02 6.43
N GLN A 74 15.72 3.04 7.34
CA GLN A 74 15.89 1.64 6.95
C GLN A 74 14.68 1.12 6.16
N ALA A 75 13.46 1.42 6.61
CA ALA A 75 12.24 1.00 5.91
C ALA A 75 12.15 1.63 4.51
N GLN A 76 12.47 2.93 4.38
CA GLN A 76 12.48 3.62 3.08
C GLN A 76 13.52 3.03 2.12
N ALA A 77 14.71 2.71 2.62
CA ALA A 77 15.75 2.05 1.83
C ALA A 77 15.29 0.66 1.35
N ALA A 78 14.69 -0.14 2.25
CA ALA A 78 14.16 -1.46 1.89
C ALA A 78 13.07 -1.38 0.80
N VAL A 79 12.12 -0.45 0.93
CA VAL A 79 11.07 -0.26 -0.08
C VAL A 79 11.64 0.19 -1.43
N THR A 80 12.63 1.09 -1.40
CA THR A 80 13.31 1.57 -2.61
C THR A 80 14.02 0.44 -3.33
N THR A 81 14.75 -0.40 -2.60
CA THR A 81 15.45 -1.57 -3.13
C THR A 81 14.46 -2.60 -3.71
N ALA A 82 13.41 -2.96 -2.97
CA ALA A 82 12.40 -3.91 -3.44
C ALA A 82 11.72 -3.44 -4.74
N LYS A 83 11.36 -2.15 -4.79
CA LYS A 83 10.77 -1.53 -5.98
C LYS A 83 11.75 -1.54 -7.17
N ALA A 84 13.04 -1.29 -6.95
CA ALA A 84 14.05 -1.33 -8.00
C ALA A 84 14.22 -2.76 -8.55
N LEU A 85 14.34 -3.77 -7.68
CA LEU A 85 14.45 -5.18 -8.06
C LEU A 85 13.25 -5.64 -8.88
N ARG A 86 12.03 -5.34 -8.43
CA ARG A 86 10.80 -5.71 -9.14
C ARG A 86 10.70 -5.04 -10.52
N ARG A 87 11.16 -3.79 -10.65
CA ARG A 87 11.20 -3.08 -11.94
C ARG A 87 12.21 -3.72 -12.89
N ALA A 88 13.40 -4.09 -12.40
CA ALA A 88 14.41 -4.78 -13.20
C ALA A 88 13.88 -6.13 -13.72
N ALA A 89 13.20 -6.90 -12.88
CA ALA A 89 12.61 -8.20 -13.26
C ALA A 89 11.44 -8.11 -14.27
N ARG A 90 10.87 -6.91 -14.50
CA ARG A 90 9.84 -6.68 -15.54
C ARG A 90 10.44 -6.24 -16.88
N GLY A 91 11.74 -5.91 -16.92
CA GLY A 91 12.44 -5.40 -18.09
C GLY A 91 13.17 -6.46 -18.92
N THR A 92 12.93 -7.75 -18.63
CA THR A 92 13.41 -8.93 -19.36
C THR A 92 12.22 -9.75 -19.82
#